data_AF-A0A2S6T484-F1
#
_entry.id   AF-A0A2S6T484-F1
#
_cell.length_a   1.000
_cell.length_b   1.000
_cell.length_c   1.000
_cell.angle_alpha   90.00
_cell.angle_beta   90.00
_cell.angle_gamma   90.00
#
_symmetry.space_group_name_H-M   'P 1'
#
loop_
_entity.id
_entity.type
_entity.pdbx_description
1 polymer ?
#
loop_
_entity_poly.entity_id
_entity_poly.type
_entity_poly.pdbx_seq_one_letter_code
_entity_poly.pdbx_strand_id
1 'polypeptide(L)' 'MYLKISKSSNNLINTPYIFSTKLNNNEKILNIEVIDKNKLLILIESADNIKGAIYDIENNKIIRFIER' A
#
# COMPACT_ATOMS: atom_id res chain seq x y z
N MET A 1 -26.33 -0.73 -36.42
CA MET A 1 -26.25 0.50 -35.63
C MET A 1 -26.22 0.11 -34.16
N TYR A 2 -25.20 0.53 -33.41
CA TYR A 2 -25.06 0.17 -31.99
C TYR A 2 -25.18 1.42 -31.12
N LEU A 3 -25.96 1.29 -30.05
CA LEU A 3 -26.19 2.35 -29.08
C LEU A 3 -25.01 2.39 -28.10
N LYS A 4 -24.18 3.43 -28.18
CA LYS A 4 -23.09 3.66 -27.23
C LYS A 4 -23.68 4.16 -25.91
N ILE A 5 -23.71 3.30 -24.89
CA ILE A 5 -24.12 3.67 -23.54
C ILE A 5 -22.91 4.31 -22.84
N SER A 6 -22.80 5.64 -22.89
CA SER A 6 -21.82 6.37 -22.10
C SER A 6 -22.36 6.53 -20.68
N LYS A 7 -21.84 5.76 -19.71
CA LYS A 7 -22.03 6.10 -18.29
C LYS A 7 -21.35 7.43 -18.04
N SER A 8 -22.08 8.38 -17.43
CA SER A 8 -21.48 9.55 -16.80
C SER A 8 -20.44 9.03 -15.82
N SER A 9 -19.17 9.42 -15.99
CA SER A 9 -18.15 9.13 -15.00
C SER A 9 -18.54 9.88 -13.74
N ASN A 10 -19.26 9.21 -12.84
CA ASN A 10 -19.29 9.63 -11.46
C ASN A 10 -17.82 9.59 -11.03
N ASN A 11 -17.21 10.77 -11.00
CA ASN A 11 -15.83 10.96 -10.60
C ASN A 11 -15.71 10.37 -9.20
N LEU A 12 -15.33 9.10 -9.12
CA LEU A 12 -14.73 8.54 -7.92
C LEU A 12 -13.63 9.53 -7.60
N ILE A 13 -13.77 10.21 -6.47
CA ILE A 13 -12.74 11.11 -5.96
C ILE A 13 -11.57 10.19 -5.61
N ASN A 14 -10.83 9.76 -6.62
CA ASN A 14 -9.56 9.07 -6.56
C ASN A 14 -8.54 10.13 -6.17
N THR A 15 -8.66 10.68 -4.96
CA THR A 15 -7.50 11.32 -4.37
C THR A 15 -6.57 10.17 -3.97
N PRO A 16 -5.44 9.95 -4.67
CA PRO A 16 -4.49 8.95 -4.23
C PRO A 16 -4.00 9.39 -2.86
N TYR A 17 -4.27 8.59 -1.83
CA TYR A 17 -3.69 8.82 -0.51
C TYR A 17 -2.21 8.50 -0.59
N ILE A 18 -1.38 9.55 -0.53
CA ILE A 18 0.07 9.44 -0.58
C ILE A 18 0.55 9.17 0.85
N PHE A 19 0.97 7.93 1.10
CA PHE A 19 1.74 7.59 2.31
C PHE A 19 3.22 7.45 1.93
N SER A 20 4.10 7.94 2.79
CA SER A 20 5.55 7.73 2.66
C SER A 20 6.02 6.87 3.82
N THR A 21 6.60 5.72 3.51
CA THR A 21 7.14 4.76 4.48
C THR A 21 8.48 5.20 5.07
N LYS A 22 9.00 6.40 4.73
CA LYS A 22 10.31 6.93 5.15
C LYS A 22 11.41 5.84 5.18
N LEU A 23 11.53 5.11 4.08
CA LEU A 23 12.58 4.09 3.93
C LEU A 23 13.94 4.77 3.93
N ASN A 24 14.90 4.16 4.62
CA ASN A 24 16.29 4.59 4.54
C ASN A 24 16.86 4.26 3.14
N ASN A 25 17.97 4.92 2.74
CA ASN A 25 18.60 4.68 1.43
C ASN A 25 19.01 3.22 1.18
N ASN A 26 19.22 2.46 2.26
CA ASN A 26 19.61 1.06 2.22
C ASN A 26 18.40 0.11 2.35
N GLU A 27 17.17 0.64 2.34
CA GLU A 27 15.94 -0.12 2.50
C GLU A 27 15.15 -0.15 1.19
N LYS A 28 14.68 -1.33 0.81
CA LYS A 28 13.94 -1.57 -0.42
C LYS A 28 12.66 -2.33 -0.13
N ILE A 29 11.57 -1.94 -0.79
CA ILE A 29 10.33 -2.73 -0.79
C ILE A 29 10.55 -3.96 -1.67
N LEU A 30 10.45 -5.15 -1.07
CA LEU A 30 10.49 -6.42 -1.79
C LEU A 30 9.11 -6.81 -2.30
N ASN A 31 8.09 -6.67 -1.44
CA ASN A 31 6.73 -7.08 -1.78
C ASN A 31 5.69 -6.30 -0.97
N ILE A 32 4.46 -6.26 -1.49
CA ILE A 32 3.28 -5.73 -0.80
C ILE A 32 2.14 -6.73 -0.98
N GLU A 33 1.63 -7.26 0.12
CA GLU A 33 0.56 -8.26 0.13
C GLU A 33 -0.64 -7.79 0.93
N VAL A 34 -1.84 -8.15 0.49
CA VAL A 34 -3.08 -7.91 1.24
C VAL A 34 -3.25 -9.04 2.24
N ILE A 35 -3.21 -8.71 3.54
CA ILE A 35 -3.37 -9.70 4.62
C ILE A 35 -4.76 -9.65 5.27
N ASP A 36 -5.48 -8.55 5.06
CA ASP A 36 -6.84 -8.33 5.56
C ASP A 36 -7.52 -7.26 4.69
N LYS A 37 -8.84 -7.10 4.82
CA LYS A 37 -9.65 -6.14 4.05
C LYS A 37 -9.03 -4.74 3.99
N ASN A 38 -8.47 -4.29 5.12
CA ASN A 38 -7.90 -2.96 5.29
C ASN A 38 -6.43 -2.99 5.72
N LYS A 39 -5.74 -4.13 5.59
CA LYS A 39 -4.35 -4.26 6.03
C LYS A 39 -3.46 -4.81 4.94
N LEU A 40 -2.31 -4.18 4.78
CA LEU A 40 -1.23 -4.60 3.89
C LEU A 40 -0.03 -5.05 4.71
N LEU A 41 0.63 -6.12 4.27
CA LEU A 41 1.97 -6.48 4.69
C LEU A 41 2.95 -5.94 3.65
N ILE A 42 3.88 -5.11 4.10
CA ILE A 42 4.95 -4.56 3.28
C ILE A 42 6.25 -5.24 3.72
N LEU A 43 6.85 -6.03 2.84
CA LEU A 43 8.16 -6.62 3.08
C LEU A 43 9.24 -5.63 2.66
N ILE A 44 10.12 -5.30 3.59
CA ILE A 44 11.20 -4.34 3.41
C ILE A 44 12.52 -5.06 3.68
N GLU A 45 13.39 -5.10 2.68
CA GLU A 45 14.76 -5.56 2.81
C GLU A 45 15.64 -4.40 3.25
N SER A 46 16.44 -4.62 4.27
CA SER A 46 17.61 -3.82 4.63
C SER A 46 18.84 -4.70 4.43
N ALA A 47 20.00 -4.12 4.15
CA ALA A 47 21.25 -4.79 3.75
C ALA A 47 21.39 -6.28 4.14
N ASP A 48 21.23 -6.61 5.43
CA ASP A 48 21.40 -7.98 5.94
C ASP A 48 20.11 -8.61 6.51
N ASN A 49 18.99 -7.88 6.56
CA ASN A 49 17.77 -8.28 7.28
C ASN A 49 16.49 -7.98 6.50
N ILE A 50 15.47 -8.82 6.70
CA ILE A 50 14.12 -8.58 6.19
C ILE A 50 13.23 -8.16 7.36
N LYS A 51 12.56 -7.02 7.22
CA LYS A 51 11.53 -6.54 8.14
C LYS A 51 10.17 -6.49 7.45
N GLY A 52 9.12 -6.83 8.18
CA GLY A 52 7.73 -6.66 7.75
C GLY A 52 7.13 -5.41 8.38
N ALA A 53 6.36 -4.64 7.63
CA ALA A 53 5.54 -3.56 8.15
C ALA A 53 4.06 -3.87 7.88
N ILE A 54 3.22 -3.83 8.92
CA ILE A 54 1.77 -3.91 8.75
C ILE A 54 1.23 -2.50 8.60
N TYR A 55 0.65 -2.24 7.45
CA TYR A 55 0.03 -0.97 7.10
C TYR A 55 -1.50 -1.09 7.18
N ASP A 56 -2.12 -0.15 7.88
CA ASP A 56 -3.58 -0.03 7.96
C ASP A 56 -4.05 1.05 6.98
N ILE A 57 -4.88 0.65 6.02
CA ILE A 57 -5.40 1.51 4.95
C ILE A 57 -6.44 2.51 5.50
N GLU A 58 -7.29 2.11 6.44
CA GLU A 58 -8.31 3.00 7.02
C GLU A 58 -7.67 4.09 7.87
N ASN A 59 -6.64 3.72 8.64
CA ASN A 59 -5.93 4.64 9.52
C ASN A 59 -4.72 5.31 8.86
N ASN A 60 -4.42 4.97 7.61
CA ASN A 60 -3.32 5.50 6.80
C ASN A 60 -1.96 5.51 7.53
N LYS A 61 -1.66 4.42 8.27
CA LYS A 61 -0.47 4.35 9.13
C LYS A 61 0.09 2.94 9.23
N ILE A 62 1.39 2.84 9.48
CA ILE A 62 2.02 1.58 9.88
C ILE A 62 1.66 1.32 11.35
N ILE A 63 1.03 0.18 11.62
CA ILE A 63 0.61 -0.20 12.98
C ILE A 63 1.65 -1.06 13.69
N ARG A 64 2.50 -1.77 12.94
CA ARG A 64 3.48 -2.68 13.51
C ARG A 64 4.64 -2.95 12.57
N PHE A 65 5.84 -3.03 13.15
CA PHE A 65 7.01 -3.64 12.51
C PHE A 65 7.24 -5.05 13.07
N ILE A 66 7.64 -5.96 12.19
CA ILE A 66 8.00 -7.34 12.47
C ILE A 66 9.45 -7.48 12.04
N GLU A 67 10.34 -7.63 13.00
CA GLU A 67 11.77 -7.81 12.79
C GLU A 67 12.15 -9.22 13.27
N ARG A 68 13.11 -9.84 12.58
CA ARG A 68 13.63 -11.17 12.90
C ARG A 68 15.09 -11.07 13.29
#